data_AF-A0A2V6GXF8-F1
#
_entry.id   AF-A0A2V6GXF8-F1
#
_cell.length_a   1.000
_cell.length_b   1.000
_cell.length_c   1.000
_cell.angle_alpha   90.00
_cell.angle_beta   90.00
_cell.angle_gamma   90.00
#
_symmetry.space_group_name_H-M   'P 1'
#
loop_
_entity.id
_entity.type
_entity.pdbx_description
1 polymer ?
#
loop_
_entity_poly.entity_id
_entity_poly.type
_entity_poly.pdbx_seq_one_letter_code
_entity_poly.pdbx_strand_id
1 'polypeptide(L)' 'MPFALAEYNAGARRAQRWTGGNEVADIPVKKFLRNIDFPGTRNYIESIMERYKFYQRRGRM' A
#
# COMPACT_ATOMS: atom_id res chain seq x y z
N MET A 1 -5.61 -2.75 2.45
CA MET A 1 -5.42 -1.30 2.18
C MET A 1 -4.22 -0.98 1.30
N PRO A 2 -2.95 -1.35 1.64
CA PRO A 2 -1.78 -0.94 0.83
C PRO A 2 -1.83 -1.41 -0.63
N PHE A 3 -2.33 -2.63 -0.87
CA PHE A 3 -2.51 -3.15 -2.22
C PHE A 3 -3.47 -2.29 -3.06
N ALA A 4 -4.69 -2.03 -2.57
CA ALA A 4 -5.66 -1.19 -3.27
C ALA A 4 -5.14 0.24 -3.55
N LEU A 5 -4.36 0.83 -2.62
CA LEU A 5 -3.72 2.12 -2.86
C LEU A 5 -2.66 2.06 -3.96
N ALA A 6 -1.92 0.94 -4.06
CA ALA A 6 -0.99 0.70 -5.16
C ALA A 6 -1.74 0.52 -6.49
N GLU A 7 -2.87 -0.19 -6.51
CA GLU A 7 -3.69 -0.34 -7.72
C GLU A 7 -4.23 1.01 -8.22
N TYR A 8 -4.71 1.84 -7.29
CA TYR A 8 -5.20 3.18 -7.60
C TYR A 8 -4.10 4.09 -8.17
N ASN A 9 -2.91 4.07 -7.57
CA ASN A 9 -1.81 4.97 -7.95
C ASN A 9 -1.02 4.49 -9.18
N ALA A 10 -0.78 3.19 -9.31
CA ALA A 10 0.14 2.61 -10.28
C ALA A 10 -0.49 1.55 -11.20
N GLY A 11 -1.78 1.23 -11.00
CA GLY A 11 -2.52 0.24 -11.77
C GLY A 11 -2.41 -1.19 -11.22
N ALA A 12 -3.48 -1.96 -11.40
CA ALA A 12 -3.62 -3.34 -10.91
C ALA A 12 -2.46 -4.27 -11.33
N ARG A 13 -2.03 -4.20 -12.59
CA ARG A 13 -0.91 -5.03 -13.10
C ARG A 13 0.40 -4.78 -12.34
N ARG A 14 0.70 -3.53 -12.00
CA ARG A 14 1.94 -3.19 -11.28
C ARG A 14 1.83 -3.58 -9.81
N ALA A 15 0.69 -3.32 -9.18
CA ALA A 15 0.41 -3.77 -7.82
C ALA A 15 0.52 -5.30 -7.69
N GLN A 16 -0.03 -6.05 -8.65
CA GLN A 16 0.07 -7.51 -8.66
C GLN A 16 1.51 -7.98 -8.80
N ARG A 17 2.34 -7.35 -9.64
CA ARG A 17 3.78 -7.68 -9.76
C ARG A 17 4.50 -7.56 -8.41
N TRP A 18 4.19 -6.53 -7.61
CA TRP A 18 4.83 -6.31 -6.30
C TRP A 18 4.40 -7.30 -5.21
N THR A 19 3.38 -8.14 -5.45
CA THR A 19 3.10 -9.30 -4.58
C THR A 19 4.19 -10.38 -4.65
N GLY A 20 5.07 -10.32 -5.67
CA GLY A 20 6.10 -11.33 -5.89
C GLY A 20 5.52 -12.72 -6.22
N GLY A 21 4.34 -12.77 -6.84
CA GLY A 21 3.67 -14.01 -7.22
C GLY A 21 2.84 -14.67 -6.12
N ASN A 22 2.76 -14.06 -4.93
CA ASN A 22 1.88 -14.51 -3.85
C ASN A 22 0.47 -13.95 -4.05
N GLU A 23 -0.53 -14.58 -3.45
CA GLU A 23 -1.83 -13.93 -3.30
C GLU A 23 -1.71 -12.68 -2.42
N VAL A 24 -2.58 -11.70 -2.65
CA VAL A 24 -2.59 -10.44 -1.89
C VAL A 24 -2.79 -10.70 -0.38
N ALA A 25 -3.53 -11.74 -0.04
CA ALA A 25 -3.78 -12.14 1.35
C ALA A 25 -2.54 -12.71 2.05
N ASP A 26 -1.59 -13.28 1.29
CA ASP A 26 -0.47 -14.05 1.83
C ASP A 26 0.81 -13.24 1.99
N ILE A 27 0.90 -12.06 1.36
CA ILE A 27 2.09 -11.21 1.46
C ILE A 27 2.02 -10.27 2.68
N PRO A 28 3.03 -10.30 3.58
CA PRO A 28 3.12 -9.30 4.64
C PRO A 28 3.24 -7.89 4.07
N VAL A 29 2.48 -6.93 4.61
CA VAL A 29 2.47 -5.52 4.13
C VAL A 29 3.88 -4.92 4.02
N LYS A 30 4.76 -5.18 5.00
CA LYS A 30 6.15 -4.69 4.95
C LYS A 30 6.93 -5.27 3.76
N LYS A 31 6.70 -6.55 3.41
CA LYS A 31 7.30 -7.20 2.25
C LYS A 31 6.74 -6.59 0.96
N PHE A 32 5.43 -6.40 0.89
CA PHE A 32 4.77 -5.73 -0.24
C PHE A 32 5.35 -4.34 -0.51
N LEU A 33 5.45 -3.47 0.51
CA LEU A 33 5.99 -2.12 0.36
C LEU A 33 7.45 -2.08 -0.09
N ARG A 34 8.28 -3.03 0.37
CA ARG A 34 9.67 -3.16 -0.09
C ARG A 34 9.78 -3.55 -1.56
N ASN A 35 8.85 -4.37 -2.06
CA ASN A 35 8.83 -4.80 -3.44
C ASN A 35 8.40 -3.70 -4.42
N ILE A 36 7.76 -2.62 -3.93
CA ILE A 36 7.40 -1.46 -4.75
C ILE A 36 8.68 -0.78 -5.23
N ASP A 37 8.97 -0.91 -6.52
CA ASP A 37 10.16 -0.32 -7.17
C ASP A 37 9.96 1.15 -7.56
N PHE A 38 8.74 1.68 -7.45
CA PHE A 38 8.47 3.10 -7.62
C PHE A 38 8.49 3.84 -6.29
N PRO A 39 9.52 4.65 -6.00
CA PRO A 39 9.62 5.36 -4.72
C PRO A 39 8.43 6.31 -4.51
N GLY A 40 7.93 6.96 -5.57
CA GLY A 40 6.74 7.83 -5.50
C GLY A 40 5.48 7.10 -5.05
N THR A 41 5.23 5.88 -5.55
CA THR A 41 4.08 5.06 -5.13
C THR A 41 4.21 4.61 -3.68
N ARG A 42 5.42 4.23 -3.23
CA ARG A 42 5.66 3.87 -1.83
C ARG A 42 5.36 5.05 -0.90
N ASN A 43 5.92 6.22 -1.20
CA ASN A 43 5.70 7.45 -0.42
C ASN A 43 4.22 7.84 -0.40
N TYR A 44 3.52 7.72 -1.54
CA TYR A 44 2.08 7.96 -1.62
C TYR A 44 1.31 7.06 -0.64
N ILE A 45 1.54 5.75 -0.68
CA ILE A 45 0.85 4.78 0.20
C ILE A 45 1.13 5.07 1.67
N GLU A 46 2.40 5.30 2.02
CA GLU A 46 2.80 5.61 3.40
C GLU A 46 2.09 6.87 3.90
N SER A 47 2.06 7.94 3.12
CA SER A 47 1.41 9.21 3.48
C SER A 47 -0.11 9.06 3.70
N ILE A 48 -0.80 8.29 2.85
CA ILE A 48 -2.24 8.03 2.99
C ILE A 48 -2.52 7.17 4.23
N MET A 49 -1.70 6.15 4.48
CA MET A 49 -1.83 5.30 5.65
C MET A 49 -1.59 6.06 6.97
N GLU A 50 -0.65 7.01 6.99
CA GLU A 50 -0.42 7.90 8.12
C GLU A 50 -1.62 8.82 8.37
N ARG A 51 -2.12 9.49 7.33
CA ARG A 51 -3.33 10.33 7.42
C ARG A 51 -4.55 9.54 7.87
N TYR A 52 -4.75 8.34 7.33
CA TYR A 52 -5.83 7.45 7.72
C TYR A 52 -5.77 7.14 9.23
N LYS A 53 -4.60 6.76 9.76
CA LYS A 53 -4.40 6.55 11.20
C LYS A 53 -4.65 7.81 12.02
N PHE A 54 -4.20 8.97 11.54
CA PHE A 54 -4.43 10.25 12.20
C PHE A 54 -5.93 10.54 12.35
N TYR A 55 -6.69 10.47 11.25
CA TYR A 55 -8.13 10.72 11.27
C TYR A 55 -8.91 9.66 12.04
N GLN A 56 -8.50 8.39 11.97
CA GLN A 56 -9.11 7.33 12.77
C GLN A 56 -8.94 7.56 14.28
N ARG A 57 -7.79 8.11 14.72
CA ARG A 57 -7.59 8.51 16.12
C ARG A 57 -8.39 9.77 16.47
N ARG A 58 -8.41 10.76 15.59
CA ARG A 58 -9.11 12.03 15.82
C ARG A 58 -10.63 11.88 15.90
N GLY A 59 -11.22 11.01 15.07
CA GLY A 59 -12.67 10.75 15.07
C GLY A 59 -13.13 9.69 16.09
N ARG A 60 -12.24 9.24 16.99
CA ARG A 60 -12.55 8.38 18.14
C ARG A 60 -12.73 9.17 19.45
N MET A 61 -12.64 10.50 19.38
CA MET A 61 -13.11 11.44 20.40
C MET A 61 -14.56 11.79 20.13
#